data_AF-A0A7Y6CWW9-F1
#
_entry.id   AF-A0A7Y6CWW9-F1
#
_cell.length_a   1.000
_cell.length_b   1.000
_cell.length_c   1.000
_cell.angle_alpha   90.00
_cell.angle_beta   90.00
_cell.angle_gamma   90.00
#
_symmetry.space_group_name_H-M   'P 1'
#
loop_
_entity.id
_entity.type
_entity.pdbx_description
1 polymer ?
#
loop_
_entity_poly.entity_id
_entity_poly.type
_entity_poly.pdbx_seq_one_letter_code
_entity_poly.pdbx_strand_id
1 'polypeptide(L)'
;MRELISSLQQAIKQNTLDSRRINDAIGQLQALGHKAYDAHKFPALPANTAEFSGDIGDTPQNLAEALLWKMGKWNTYKIFVENFNDLDREVSSDGGVVFSAFARYLRDPDAPIYDQHAMRAIWALGSLDATEEEKCRKFLFTGSGGWRQTGTGDNDASCYRLFVKHVNAICDTNQVTHAALDKLLMPLGQALKARTGDANISDRQAFVELCWPS
;
A
#
# COMPACT_ATOMS: atom_id res chain seq x y z
N MET A 1 17.47 -5.15 9.38
CA MET A 1 16.40 -5.27 8.34
C MET A 1 15.99 -6.72 8.15
N ARG A 2 16.89 -7.62 7.74
CA ARG A 2 16.59 -9.06 7.63
C ARG A 2 15.99 -9.65 8.92
N GLU A 3 16.61 -9.39 10.07
CA GLU A 3 16.12 -9.84 11.38
C GLU A 3 14.72 -9.31 11.70
N LEU A 4 14.45 -8.04 11.38
CA LEU A 4 13.13 -7.43 11.55
C LEU A 4 12.06 -8.12 10.69
N ILE A 5 12.36 -8.35 9.41
CA ILE A 5 11.45 -9.04 8.48
C ILE A 5 11.17 -10.46 8.98
N SER A 6 12.22 -11.21 9.32
CA SER A 6 12.10 -12.57 9.84
C SER A 6 11.28 -12.62 11.15
N SER A 7 11.52 -11.68 12.07
CA SER A 7 10.74 -11.57 13.30
C SER A 7 9.26 -11.26 13.04
N LEU A 8 8.94 -10.43 12.05
CA LEU A 8 7.56 -10.10 11.69
C LEU A 8 6.87 -11.28 11.00
N GLN A 9 7.53 -11.94 10.04
CA GLN A 9 7.04 -13.16 9.40
C GLN A 9 6.76 -14.26 10.43
N GLN A 10 7.66 -14.45 11.40
CA GLN A 10 7.46 -15.40 12.49
C GLN A 10 6.26 -15.01 13.36
N ALA A 11 6.14 -13.73 13.74
CA ALA A 11 5.02 -13.26 14.55
C ALA A 11 3.68 -13.49 13.85
N ILE A 12 3.58 -13.20 12.55
CA ILE A 12 2.41 -13.45 11.71
C ILE A 12 2.09 -14.95 11.68
N LYS A 13 3.08 -15.80 11.39
CA LYS A 13 2.91 -17.27 11.30
C LYS A 13 2.50 -17.91 12.62
N GLN A 14 2.95 -17.34 13.73
CA GLN A 14 2.66 -17.83 15.09
C GLN A 14 1.41 -17.18 15.69
N ASN A 15 0.71 -16.31 14.95
CA ASN A 15 -0.47 -15.58 15.41
C ASN A 15 -0.18 -14.74 16.67
N THR A 16 1.01 -14.15 16.73
CA THR A 16 1.47 -13.36 17.88
C THR A 16 1.75 -11.90 17.52
N LEU A 17 1.43 -11.47 16.30
CA LEU A 17 1.55 -10.06 15.91
C LEU A 17 0.49 -9.25 16.67
N ASP A 18 0.89 -8.26 17.44
CA ASP A 18 -0.02 -7.38 18.16
C ASP A 18 0.39 -5.91 17.97
N SER A 19 -0.41 -4.98 18.49
CA SER A 19 -0.11 -3.54 18.40
C SER A 19 1.24 -3.17 19.02
N ARG A 20 1.69 -3.89 20.05
CA ARG A 20 2.99 -3.65 20.69
C ARG A 20 4.12 -4.02 19.72
N ARG A 21 4.10 -5.21 19.13
CA ARG A 21 5.09 -5.65 18.15
C ARG A 21 5.12 -4.78 16.91
N ILE A 22 3.96 -4.29 16.47
CA ILE A 22 3.87 -3.30 15.37
C ILE A 22 4.63 -2.02 15.74
N ASN A 23 4.38 -1.47 16.93
CA ASN A 23 5.08 -0.27 17.40
C ASN A 23 6.59 -0.50 17.60
N ASP A 24 6.97 -1.65 18.14
CA ASP A 24 8.38 -2.04 18.31
C ASP A 24 9.07 -2.17 16.94
N ALA A 25 8.41 -2.75 15.94
CA ALA A 25 8.91 -2.84 14.57
C ALA A 25 9.08 -1.47 13.92
N ILE A 26 8.14 -0.55 14.11
CA ILE A 26 8.25 0.85 13.65
C ILE A 26 9.47 1.52 14.32
N GLY A 27 9.66 1.33 15.62
CA GLY A 27 10.83 1.83 16.35
C GLY A 27 12.15 1.27 15.81
N GLN A 28 12.19 -0.02 15.48
CA GLN A 28 13.37 -0.64 14.85
C GLN A 28 13.65 -0.09 13.45
N LEU A 29 12.62 0.20 12.64
CA LEU A 29 12.79 0.86 11.34
C LEU A 29 13.44 2.23 11.50
N GLN A 30 13.00 3.01 12.48
CA GLN A 30 13.57 4.32 12.81
C GLN A 30 15.03 4.21 13.26
N ALA A 31 15.34 3.24 14.14
CA ALA A 31 16.70 2.97 14.59
C ALA A 31 17.64 2.57 13.44
N LEU A 32 17.10 1.94 12.38
CA LEU A 32 17.82 1.59 11.14
C LEU A 32 17.99 2.77 10.16
N GLY A 33 17.60 3.98 10.55
CA GLY A 33 17.72 5.21 9.77
C GLY A 33 16.58 5.45 8.78
N HIS A 34 15.51 4.66 8.84
CA HIS A 34 14.34 4.86 7.97
C HIS A 34 13.38 5.86 8.59
N LYS A 35 12.77 6.69 7.75
CA LYS A 35 11.88 7.75 8.23
C LYS A 35 10.61 7.15 8.83
N ALA A 36 10.19 7.72 9.95
CA ALA A 36 8.84 7.52 10.47
C ALA A 36 7.79 8.02 9.46
N TYR A 37 6.53 7.65 9.68
CA TYR A 37 5.40 8.27 9.01
C TYR A 37 5.49 9.80 9.17
N ASP A 38 5.54 10.51 8.04
CA ASP A 38 5.70 11.97 8.01
C ASP A 38 4.33 12.63 8.12
N ALA A 39 3.89 12.89 9.36
CA ALA A 39 2.58 13.49 9.64
C ALA A 39 2.45 14.92 9.09
N HIS A 40 3.55 15.60 8.74
CA HIS A 40 3.49 16.90 8.07
C HIS A 40 3.15 16.76 6.59
N LYS A 41 3.71 15.75 5.91
CA LYS A 41 3.37 15.45 4.52
C LYS A 41 2.04 14.75 4.38
N PHE A 42 1.67 13.94 5.35
CA PHE A 42 0.46 13.14 5.38
C PHE A 42 -0.27 13.39 6.69
N PRO A 43 -0.95 14.55 6.82
CA PRO A 43 -1.74 14.84 8.00
C PRO A 43 -2.87 13.82 8.18
N ALA A 44 -3.30 13.63 9.42
CA ALA A 44 -4.45 12.80 9.72
C ALA A 44 -5.70 13.29 8.96
N LEU A 45 -6.47 12.35 8.43
CA LEU A 45 -7.75 12.65 7.80
C LEU A 45 -8.79 13.07 8.86
N PRO A 46 -9.82 13.85 8.48
CA PRO A 46 -10.95 14.14 9.36
C PRO A 46 -11.62 12.86 9.89
N ALA A 47 -12.24 12.91 11.07
CA ALA A 47 -12.82 11.72 11.70
C ALA A 47 -14.01 11.09 10.94
N ASN A 48 -14.67 11.85 10.06
CA ASN A 48 -15.88 11.42 9.35
C ASN A 48 -15.73 11.54 7.82
N THR A 49 -14.66 10.97 7.25
CA THR A 49 -14.47 11.00 5.79
C THR A 49 -15.61 10.32 5.02
N ALA A 50 -16.34 9.40 5.66
CA ALA A 50 -17.51 8.77 5.07
C ALA A 50 -18.65 9.75 4.75
N GLU A 51 -18.73 10.89 5.43
CA GLU A 51 -19.76 11.92 5.22
C GLU A 51 -19.42 12.91 4.11
N PHE A 52 -18.27 12.76 3.44
CA PHE A 52 -17.93 13.61 2.31
C PHE A 52 -18.99 13.50 1.21
N SER A 53 -19.45 14.65 0.72
CA SER A 53 -20.29 14.75 -0.47
C SER A 53 -19.39 14.86 -1.69
N GLY A 54 -19.47 13.90 -2.60
CA GLY A 54 -18.84 13.99 -3.91
C GLY A 54 -19.90 13.90 -5.00
N ASP A 55 -20.44 15.04 -5.43
CA ASP A 55 -21.26 15.07 -6.65
C ASP A 55 -20.38 15.39 -7.84
N ILE A 56 -20.47 14.57 -8.89
CA ILE A 56 -19.72 14.80 -10.13
C ILE A 56 -20.55 15.69 -11.04
N GLY A 57 -20.14 16.94 -11.17
CA GLY A 57 -20.59 17.80 -12.26
C GLY A 57 -19.75 17.63 -13.53
N ASP A 58 -20.25 18.10 -14.67
CA ASP A 58 -19.49 18.14 -15.92
C ASP A 58 -18.33 19.15 -15.88
N THR A 59 -18.35 20.09 -14.94
CA THR A 59 -17.35 21.14 -14.74
C THR A 59 -16.95 21.27 -13.27
N PRO A 60 -15.73 21.77 -12.96
CA PRO A 60 -15.30 21.99 -11.57
C PRO A 60 -16.24 22.90 -10.78
N GLN A 61 -16.66 22.46 -9.60
CA GLN A 61 -17.60 23.18 -8.73
C GLN A 61 -16.93 23.93 -7.57
N ASN A 62 -15.67 23.61 -7.26
CA ASN A 62 -14.93 24.23 -6.17
C ASN A 62 -13.44 24.45 -6.53
N LEU A 63 -12.73 25.16 -5.65
CA LEU A 63 -11.33 25.52 -5.87
C LEU A 63 -10.41 24.30 -6.01
N ALA A 64 -10.66 23.23 -5.24
CA ALA A 64 -9.86 22.01 -5.31
C ALA A 64 -10.07 21.28 -6.64
N GLU A 65 -11.33 21.19 -7.10
CA GLU A 65 -11.67 20.64 -8.41
C GLU A 65 -11.07 21.43 -9.56
N ALA A 66 -11.10 22.77 -9.48
CA ALA A 66 -10.50 23.64 -10.49
C ALA A 66 -8.97 23.45 -10.58
N LEU A 67 -8.31 23.24 -9.44
CA LEU A 67 -6.88 22.90 -9.39
C LEU A 67 -6.61 21.55 -10.06
N LEU A 68 -7.37 20.50 -9.70
CA LEU A 68 -7.23 19.18 -10.31
C LEU A 68 -7.47 19.21 -11.82
N TRP A 69 -8.46 19.97 -12.26
CA TRP A 69 -8.71 20.23 -13.68
C TRP A 69 -7.50 20.90 -14.35
N LYS A 70 -6.95 21.96 -13.74
CA LYS A 70 -5.77 22.66 -14.28
C LYS A 70 -4.53 21.78 -14.36
N MET A 71 -4.40 20.82 -13.44
CA MET A 71 -3.32 19.83 -13.42
C MET A 71 -3.52 18.68 -14.42
N GLY A 72 -4.63 18.66 -15.18
CA GLY A 72 -4.98 17.55 -16.07
C GLY A 72 -5.40 16.27 -15.33
N LYS A 73 -5.80 16.39 -14.05
CA LYS A 73 -6.23 15.28 -13.19
C LYS A 73 -7.75 15.18 -13.04
N TRP A 74 -8.51 15.88 -13.89
CA TRP A 74 -9.98 15.89 -13.84
C TRP A 74 -10.60 14.49 -13.95
N ASN A 75 -10.16 13.68 -14.92
CA ASN A 75 -10.69 12.32 -15.07
C ASN A 75 -10.33 11.41 -13.89
N THR A 76 -9.11 11.54 -13.32
CA THR A 76 -8.72 10.84 -12.09
C THR A 76 -9.64 11.23 -10.94
N TYR A 77 -9.97 12.52 -10.79
CA TYR A 77 -10.89 12.99 -9.76
C TYR A 77 -12.31 12.43 -9.94
N LYS A 78 -12.86 12.45 -11.16
CA LYS A 78 -14.18 11.86 -11.41
C LYS A 78 -14.22 10.38 -11.02
N ILE A 79 -13.23 9.61 -11.43
CA ILE A 79 -13.15 8.19 -11.08
C ILE A 79 -12.97 7.99 -9.56
N PHE A 80 -12.19 8.86 -8.90
CA PHE A 80 -12.05 8.85 -7.45
C PHE A 80 -13.39 9.03 -6.75
N VAL A 81 -14.18 10.04 -7.17
CA VAL A 81 -15.52 10.28 -6.62
C VAL A 81 -16.48 9.13 -6.94
N GLU A 82 -16.43 8.56 -8.15
CA GLU A 82 -17.22 7.37 -8.51
C GLU A 82 -16.92 6.18 -7.58
N ASN A 83 -15.64 5.89 -7.31
CA ASN A 83 -15.24 4.80 -6.41
C ASN A 83 -15.54 5.10 -4.92
N PHE A 84 -15.63 6.39 -4.55
CA PHE A 84 -16.04 6.78 -3.20
C PHE A 84 -17.54 6.55 -3.00
N ASN A 85 -18.37 6.87 -4.01
CA ASN A 85 -19.83 6.76 -3.93
C ASN A 85 -20.36 5.34 -4.17
N ASP A 86 -19.67 4.55 -5.02
CA ASP A 86 -20.08 3.20 -5.41
C ASP A 86 -19.02 2.18 -4.95
N LEU A 87 -19.26 1.55 -3.80
CA LEU A 87 -18.39 0.53 -3.23
C LEU A 87 -18.47 -0.82 -3.96
N ASP A 88 -19.54 -1.05 -4.72
CA ASP A 88 -19.76 -2.30 -5.47
C ASP A 88 -18.98 -2.29 -6.79
N ARG A 89 -18.70 -1.11 -7.35
CA ARG A 89 -17.86 -0.96 -8.54
C ARG A 89 -16.43 -1.42 -8.30
N GLU A 90 -15.96 -2.43 -9.03
CA GLU A 90 -14.56 -2.89 -8.92
C GLU A 90 -13.54 -1.73 -9.01
N VAL A 91 -12.48 -1.80 -8.19
CA VAL A 91 -11.37 -0.84 -8.21
C VAL A 91 -10.75 -0.80 -9.61
N SER A 92 -11.02 0.28 -10.34
CA SER A 92 -10.51 0.42 -11.70
C SER A 92 -9.04 0.87 -11.72
N SER A 93 -8.31 0.40 -12.72
CA SER A 93 -7.01 0.94 -13.09
C SER A 93 -7.10 2.23 -13.91
N ASP A 94 -8.25 2.50 -14.51
CA ASP A 94 -8.55 3.79 -15.11
C ASP A 94 -8.54 4.85 -14.01
N GLY A 95 -7.77 5.93 -14.18
CA GLY A 95 -7.57 6.93 -13.12
C GLY A 95 -6.55 6.54 -12.05
N GLY A 96 -6.17 5.26 -11.97
CA GLY A 96 -5.12 4.73 -11.11
C GLY A 96 -5.65 3.94 -9.92
N VAL A 97 -5.31 2.65 -9.87
CA VAL A 97 -5.76 1.69 -8.83
C VAL A 97 -5.53 2.18 -7.39
N VAL A 98 -4.42 2.89 -7.13
CA VAL A 98 -4.10 3.46 -5.80
C VAL A 98 -5.11 4.54 -5.41
N PHE A 99 -5.50 5.40 -6.34
CA PHE A 99 -6.49 6.46 -6.10
C PHE A 99 -7.87 5.85 -5.90
N SER A 100 -8.27 4.90 -6.75
CA SER A 100 -9.54 4.17 -6.61
C SER A 100 -9.65 3.41 -5.29
N ALA A 101 -8.56 2.75 -4.83
CA ALA A 101 -8.53 2.08 -3.54
C ALA A 101 -8.57 3.08 -2.36
N PHE A 102 -7.87 4.21 -2.48
CA PHE A 102 -7.91 5.24 -1.45
C PHE A 102 -9.29 5.90 -1.31
N ALA A 103 -10.04 6.06 -2.41
CA ALA A 103 -11.42 6.52 -2.37
C ALA A 103 -12.31 5.60 -1.53
N ARG A 104 -12.13 4.27 -1.66
CA ARG A 104 -12.84 3.29 -0.83
C ARG A 104 -12.47 3.42 0.64
N TYR A 105 -11.20 3.59 0.97
CA TYR A 105 -10.75 3.83 2.34
C TYR A 105 -11.38 5.08 2.97
N LEU A 106 -11.56 6.15 2.19
CA LEU A 106 -12.25 7.35 2.72
C LEU A 106 -13.71 7.07 3.07
N ARG A 107 -14.39 6.23 2.29
CA ARG A 107 -15.80 5.89 2.51
C ARG A 107 -15.97 4.83 3.62
N ASP A 108 -15.05 3.89 3.68
CA ASP A 108 -14.99 2.80 4.65
C ASP A 108 -13.58 2.77 5.28
N PRO A 109 -13.40 3.42 6.45
CA PRO A 109 -12.11 3.46 7.14
C PRO A 109 -11.58 2.10 7.60
N ASP A 110 -12.41 1.06 7.57
CA ASP A 110 -11.97 -0.31 7.80
C ASP A 110 -11.37 -0.94 6.54
N ALA A 111 -11.42 -0.31 5.36
CA ALA A 111 -10.67 -0.80 4.19
C ALA A 111 -9.15 -0.55 4.36
N PRO A 112 -8.27 -1.44 3.87
CA PRO A 112 -6.83 -1.25 4.03
C PRO A 112 -6.27 -0.23 3.02
N ILE A 113 -5.29 0.57 3.45
CA ILE A 113 -4.65 1.59 2.57
C ILE A 113 -3.70 0.92 1.58
N TYR A 114 -4.10 0.89 0.31
CA TYR A 114 -3.32 0.29 -0.76
C TYR A 114 -2.38 1.27 -1.45
N ASP A 115 -1.08 0.97 -1.43
CA ASP A 115 -0.10 1.60 -2.32
C ASP A 115 1.06 0.63 -2.67
N GLN A 116 2.00 1.10 -3.49
CA GLN A 116 3.18 0.32 -3.89
C GLN A 116 4.12 -0.03 -2.73
N HIS A 117 4.19 0.77 -1.67
CA HIS A 117 5.03 0.48 -0.50
C HIS A 117 4.37 -0.58 0.37
N ALA A 118 3.09 -0.41 0.67
CA ALA A 118 2.29 -1.40 1.37
C ALA A 118 2.33 -2.76 0.64
N MET A 119 2.27 -2.76 -0.69
CA MET A 119 2.40 -3.98 -1.48
C MET A 119 3.80 -4.63 -1.38
N ARG A 120 4.89 -3.84 -1.33
CA ARG A 120 6.24 -4.39 -1.06
C ARG A 120 6.32 -5.03 0.32
N ALA A 121 5.73 -4.40 1.32
CA ALA A 121 5.68 -4.94 2.68
C ALA A 121 4.85 -6.23 2.73
N ILE A 122 3.68 -6.28 2.09
CA ILE A 122 2.87 -7.50 2.02
C ILE A 122 3.61 -8.62 1.33
N TRP A 123 4.32 -8.34 0.22
CA TRP A 123 5.17 -9.37 -0.37
C TRP A 123 6.20 -9.83 0.66
N ALA A 124 6.98 -8.94 1.27
CA ALA A 124 8.01 -9.29 2.25
C ALA A 124 7.51 -10.08 3.48
N LEU A 125 6.29 -9.82 3.93
CA LEU A 125 5.71 -10.42 5.14
C LEU A 125 4.90 -11.69 4.86
N GLY A 126 4.33 -11.80 3.67
CA GLY A 126 3.43 -12.88 3.28
C GLY A 126 4.16 -14.08 2.67
N SER A 127 3.55 -15.26 2.83
CA SER A 127 3.84 -16.39 1.95
C SER A 127 2.91 -16.28 0.75
N LEU A 128 3.42 -15.72 -0.33
CA LEU A 128 2.71 -15.68 -1.61
C LEU A 128 2.94 -17.00 -2.35
N ASP A 129 1.93 -17.49 -3.07
CA ASP A 129 2.17 -18.57 -4.03
C ASP A 129 2.86 -18.03 -5.31
N ALA A 130 3.37 -18.93 -6.16
CA ALA A 130 4.09 -18.54 -7.37
C ALA A 130 3.27 -17.64 -8.33
N THR A 131 1.94 -17.76 -8.34
CA THR A 131 1.06 -16.93 -9.16
C THR A 131 0.91 -15.54 -8.56
N GLU A 132 0.77 -15.45 -7.23
CA GLU A 132 0.71 -14.22 -6.47
C GLU A 132 2.04 -13.45 -6.53
N GLU A 133 3.17 -14.14 -6.39
CA GLU A 133 4.51 -13.57 -6.56
C GLU A 133 4.70 -12.95 -7.95
N GLU A 134 4.24 -13.62 -9.01
CA GLU A 134 4.37 -13.11 -10.37
C GLU A 134 3.56 -11.82 -10.59
N LYS A 135 2.37 -11.71 -9.98
CA LYS A 135 1.57 -10.47 -10.00
C LYS A 135 2.30 -9.34 -9.28
N CYS A 136 2.79 -9.60 -8.07
CA CYS A 136 3.58 -8.65 -7.30
C CYS A 136 4.83 -8.20 -8.06
N ARG A 137 5.50 -9.14 -8.72
CA ARG A 137 6.68 -8.89 -9.55
C ARG A 137 6.37 -7.92 -10.68
N LYS A 138 5.32 -8.18 -11.46
CA LYS A 138 4.91 -7.30 -12.57
C LYS A 138 4.55 -5.90 -12.09
N PHE A 139 3.83 -5.81 -10.97
CA PHE A 139 3.39 -4.54 -10.40
C PHE A 139 4.55 -3.70 -9.82
N LEU A 140 5.53 -4.35 -9.18
CA LEU A 140 6.58 -3.65 -8.43
C LEU A 140 7.90 -3.47 -9.20
N PHE A 141 8.21 -4.35 -10.15
CA PHE A 141 9.49 -4.36 -10.87
C PHE A 141 9.33 -4.17 -12.38
N THR A 142 10.31 -3.52 -12.99
CA THR A 142 10.47 -3.41 -14.44
C THR A 142 10.90 -4.77 -15.03
N GLY A 143 10.88 -4.90 -16.36
CA GLY A 143 11.43 -6.08 -17.04
C GLY A 143 12.92 -6.31 -16.76
N SER A 144 13.68 -5.24 -16.47
CA SER A 144 15.09 -5.29 -16.07
C SER A 144 15.31 -5.62 -14.58
N GLY A 145 14.24 -5.78 -13.80
CA GLY A 145 14.33 -6.13 -12.38
C GLY A 145 14.57 -4.95 -11.43
N GLY A 146 14.52 -3.71 -11.93
CA GLY A 146 14.57 -2.50 -11.10
C GLY A 146 13.19 -2.12 -10.54
N TRP A 147 13.15 -1.39 -9.43
CA TRP A 147 11.90 -0.88 -8.87
C TRP A 147 11.20 0.05 -9.85
N ARG A 148 9.91 -0.16 -10.07
CA ARG A 148 9.11 0.83 -10.79
C ARG A 148 9.01 2.12 -9.97
N GLN A 149 9.02 3.25 -10.67
CA GLN A 149 8.83 4.57 -10.07
C GLN A 149 7.39 4.73 -9.55
N THR A 150 6.43 4.23 -10.34
CA THR A 150 5.01 4.13 -10.03
C THR A 150 4.56 2.68 -10.19
N GLY A 151 3.64 2.21 -9.36
CA GLY A 151 2.98 0.91 -9.53
C GLY A 151 2.17 0.89 -10.83
N THR A 152 2.82 0.54 -11.93
CA THR A 152 2.25 0.51 -13.28
C THR A 152 2.87 -0.68 -13.99
N GLY A 153 2.14 -1.77 -14.11
CA GLY A 153 2.67 -3.03 -14.63
C GLY A 153 1.67 -4.19 -14.58
N ASP A 154 0.71 -4.13 -13.67
CA ASP A 154 -0.55 -4.85 -13.75
C ASP A 154 -1.64 -3.78 -13.70
N ASN A 155 -2.36 -3.57 -14.81
CA ASN A 155 -3.48 -2.63 -14.89
C ASN A 155 -4.75 -3.26 -14.30
N ASP A 156 -4.60 -4.21 -13.38
CA ASP A 156 -5.72 -4.97 -12.85
C ASP A 156 -5.91 -4.69 -11.37
N ALA A 157 -7.19 -4.66 -10.96
CA ALA A 157 -7.62 -4.81 -9.58
C ALA A 157 -7.07 -6.07 -8.89
N SER A 158 -6.35 -6.94 -9.61
CA SER A 158 -5.74 -8.19 -9.12
C SER A 158 -4.78 -7.98 -7.96
N CYS A 159 -3.85 -7.01 -8.05
CA CYS A 159 -2.89 -6.72 -7.01
C CYS A 159 -3.56 -6.07 -5.78
N TYR A 160 -4.59 -5.26 -6.01
CA TYR A 160 -5.42 -4.74 -4.92
C TYR A 160 -6.19 -5.86 -4.21
N ARG A 161 -6.85 -6.77 -4.95
CA ARG A 161 -7.54 -7.94 -4.37
C ARG A 161 -6.59 -8.84 -3.58
N LEU A 162 -5.39 -9.07 -4.12
CA LEU A 162 -4.34 -9.82 -3.43
C LEU A 162 -3.92 -9.09 -2.14
N PHE A 163 -3.68 -7.79 -2.21
CA PHE A 163 -3.35 -6.98 -1.03
C PHE A 163 -4.41 -7.10 0.05
N VAL A 164 -5.68 -6.84 -0.29
CA VAL A 164 -6.81 -6.94 0.64
C VAL A 164 -6.91 -8.33 1.25
N LYS A 165 -6.80 -9.39 0.44
CA LYS A 165 -6.79 -10.79 0.91
C LYS A 165 -5.73 -11.01 2.00
N HIS A 166 -4.49 -10.60 1.76
CA HIS A 166 -3.40 -10.83 2.71
C HIS A 166 -3.47 -9.94 3.94
N VAL A 167 -3.87 -8.68 3.80
CA VAL A 167 -4.06 -7.77 4.92
C VAL A 167 -5.16 -8.29 5.84
N ASN A 168 -6.33 -8.64 5.29
CA ASN A 168 -7.43 -9.20 6.07
C ASN A 168 -7.00 -10.50 6.76
N ALA A 169 -6.32 -11.41 6.05
CA ALA A 169 -5.83 -12.65 6.66
C ALA A 169 -4.87 -12.40 7.84
N ILE A 170 -3.97 -11.42 7.74
CA ILE A 170 -3.07 -11.05 8.83
C ILE A 170 -3.88 -10.48 10.01
N CYS A 171 -4.78 -9.53 9.72
CA CYS A 171 -5.58 -8.82 10.70
C CYS A 171 -6.56 -9.74 11.45
N ASP A 172 -7.30 -10.58 10.74
CA ASP A 172 -8.24 -11.55 11.30
C ASP A 172 -7.52 -12.57 12.20
N THR A 173 -6.40 -13.12 11.71
CA THR A 173 -5.64 -14.16 12.42
C THR A 173 -4.96 -13.62 13.70
N ASN A 174 -4.50 -12.37 13.66
CA ASN A 174 -3.73 -11.76 14.74
C ASN A 174 -4.56 -10.79 15.61
N GLN A 175 -5.84 -10.60 15.29
CA GLN A 175 -6.74 -9.66 15.96
C GLN A 175 -6.18 -8.22 16.02
N VAL A 176 -5.50 -7.80 14.94
CA VAL A 176 -4.98 -6.43 14.78
C VAL A 176 -5.84 -5.66 13.78
N THR A 177 -6.13 -4.40 14.08
CA THR A 177 -6.90 -3.53 13.18
C THR A 177 -6.11 -3.17 11.93
N HIS A 178 -6.77 -2.97 10.79
CA HIS A 178 -6.13 -2.48 9.55
C HIS A 178 -5.34 -1.19 9.78
N ALA A 179 -5.93 -0.21 10.48
CA ALA A 179 -5.27 1.06 10.82
C ALA A 179 -3.95 0.90 11.62
N ALA A 180 -3.82 -0.15 12.42
CA ALA A 180 -2.57 -0.45 13.14
C ALA A 180 -1.54 -1.07 12.20
N LEU A 181 -1.94 -2.03 11.36
CA LEU A 181 -1.06 -2.68 10.41
C LEU A 181 -0.56 -1.70 9.33
N ASP A 182 -1.41 -0.82 8.82
CA ASP A 182 -1.08 0.18 7.80
C ASP A 182 0.05 1.13 8.23
N LYS A 183 0.11 1.47 9.53
CA LYS A 183 1.21 2.25 10.12
C LYS A 183 2.57 1.57 10.00
N LEU A 184 2.62 0.24 9.86
CA LEU A 184 3.84 -0.53 9.62
C LEU A 184 4.10 -0.76 8.13
N LEU A 185 3.06 -1.10 7.35
CA LEU A 185 3.23 -1.51 5.94
C LEU A 185 3.89 -0.44 5.09
N MET A 186 3.46 0.81 5.21
CA MET A 186 4.04 1.92 4.44
C MET A 186 5.53 2.16 4.75
N PRO A 187 5.96 2.41 6.01
CA PRO A 187 7.38 2.62 6.31
C PRO A 187 8.24 1.38 6.04
N LEU A 188 7.72 0.17 6.28
CA LEU A 188 8.44 -1.06 5.94
C LEU A 188 8.68 -1.15 4.43
N GLY A 189 7.65 -0.87 3.62
CA GLY A 189 7.74 -0.86 2.16
C GLY A 189 8.71 0.18 1.59
N GLN A 190 8.79 1.35 2.22
CA GLN A 190 9.79 2.37 1.90
C GLN A 190 11.21 1.90 2.25
N ALA A 191 11.35 1.31 3.44
CA ALA A 191 12.62 0.82 3.93
C ALA A 191 13.19 -0.34 3.11
N LEU A 192 12.32 -1.24 2.64
CA LEU A 192 12.66 -2.32 1.71
C LEU A 192 13.22 -1.76 0.41
N LYS A 193 12.49 -0.83 -0.23
CA LYS A 193 12.95 -0.17 -1.46
C LYS A 193 14.31 0.51 -1.28
N ALA A 194 14.50 1.23 -0.17
CA ALA A 194 15.74 1.94 0.11
C ALA A 194 16.94 1.00 0.35
N ARG A 195 16.70 -0.21 0.86
CA ARG A 195 17.76 -1.19 1.16
C ARG A 195 18.12 -2.09 -0.01
N THR A 196 17.25 -2.19 -1.01
CA THR A 196 17.46 -3.07 -2.17
C THR A 196 17.72 -2.31 -3.46
N GLY A 197 17.63 -0.98 -3.44
CA GLY A 197 18.10 -0.12 -4.53
C GLY A 197 19.62 -0.01 -4.52
N ASP A 198 20.32 -1.02 -5.03
CA ASP A 198 21.78 -1.08 -5.10
C ASP A 198 22.25 -1.29 -6.54
N ALA A 199 23.45 -0.79 -6.88
CA ALA A 199 23.90 -0.66 -8.28
C ALA A 199 24.43 -1.96 -8.91
N ASN A 200 24.66 -3.02 -8.12
CA ASN A 200 25.45 -4.18 -8.54
C ASN A 200 24.64 -5.48 -8.75
N ILE A 201 23.35 -5.48 -8.40
CA ILE A 201 22.43 -6.62 -8.54
C ILE A 201 21.05 -6.07 -8.88
N SER A 202 20.19 -6.81 -9.57
CA SER A 202 18.82 -6.34 -9.79
C SER A 202 18.09 -6.13 -8.46
N ASP A 203 17.33 -5.04 -8.31
CA ASP A 203 16.56 -4.73 -7.09
C ASP A 203 15.67 -5.90 -6.65
N ARG A 204 15.14 -6.66 -7.63
CA ARG A 204 14.36 -7.89 -7.40
C ARG A 204 15.17 -8.95 -6.67
N GLN A 205 16.38 -9.24 -7.14
CA GLN A 205 17.22 -10.27 -6.54
C GLN A 205 17.61 -9.86 -5.11
N ALA A 206 18.05 -8.61 -4.93
CA ALA A 206 18.38 -8.08 -3.62
C ALA A 206 17.18 -8.13 -2.65
N PHE A 207 15.96 -7.87 -3.16
CA PHE A 207 14.73 -7.98 -2.38
C PHE A 207 14.43 -9.40 -1.93
N VAL A 208 14.52 -10.38 -2.85
CA VAL A 208 14.27 -11.78 -2.52
C VAL A 208 15.29 -12.29 -1.51
N GLU A 209 16.58 -12.02 -1.71
CA GLU A 209 17.65 -12.40 -0.78
C GLU A 209 17.50 -11.74 0.59
N LEU A 210 16.98 -10.51 0.65
CA LEU A 210 16.74 -9.82 1.91
C LEU A 210 15.59 -10.45 2.71
N CYS A 211 14.50 -10.85 2.04
CA CYS A 211 13.26 -11.26 2.68
C CYS A 211 13.12 -12.79 2.84
N TRP A 212 13.76 -13.58 1.97
CA TRP A 212 13.73 -15.05 1.97
C TRP A 212 15.12 -15.62 1.63
N PRO A 213 16.10 -15.47 2.54
CA PRO A 213 17.40 -16.10 2.34
C PRO A 213 17.25 -17.63 2.32
N SER A 214 17.89 -18.26 1.34
CA SER A 214 18.01 -19.72 1.22
C SER A 214 18.78 -20.34 2.37
#